data_AF-A0A841W9M3-F1
#
_entry.id   AF-A0A841W9M3-F1
#
_cell.length_a   1.000
_cell.length_b   1.000
_cell.length_c   1.000
_cell.angle_alpha   90.00
_cell.angle_beta   90.00
_cell.angle_gamma   90.00
#
_symmetry.space_group_name_H-M   'P 1'
#
loop_
_entity.id
_entity.type
_entity.pdbx_description
1 polymer ?
#
loop_
_entity_poly.entity_id
_entity_poly.type
_entity_poly.pdbx_seq_one_letter_code
_entity_poly.pdbx_strand_id
1 'polypeptide(L)'
;MFPQLNRGKSLLSSASIPTSLINKGKIQYLLFLSCLAISITNLSPAAAHKVEVSGDVGGTLHIEPNDNPRAGEPSQAWFALTRRGGKVIPLAQCNCQLAVYAEPYAAGEPALLEPTLKPVAVERYQGIPGAEIVFPKPGLYQLELNGKPASGARFKPFEFKFEVTVAAGSTTNTRNIQNVNTNVAQNESQSLPLWAIALPILGFIAILFVAFRGMRGGSGE
;
A
#
# COMPACT_ATOMS: atom_id res chain seq x y z
N MET A 1 -16.24 32.65 -65.68
CA MET A 1 -15.74 33.88 -66.32
C MET A 1 -14.64 34.44 -65.43
N PHE A 2 -13.37 34.18 -65.77
CA PHE A 2 -12.20 34.86 -65.20
C PHE A 2 -12.02 36.20 -65.95
N PRO A 3 -11.37 37.21 -65.35
CA PRO A 3 -9.93 37.35 -65.59
C PRO A 3 -9.08 37.87 -64.40
N GLN A 4 -7.95 37.18 -64.20
CA GLN A 4 -6.54 37.61 -64.23
C GLN A 4 -6.00 39.01 -63.86
N LEU A 5 -4.73 38.93 -63.40
CA LEU A 5 -3.62 39.92 -63.26
C LEU A 5 -3.61 40.80 -61.98
N ASN A 6 -2.49 41.06 -61.26
CA ASN A 6 -1.07 41.02 -61.63
C ASN A 6 -0.13 41.06 -60.37
N ARG A 7 0.91 40.21 -60.40
CA ARG A 7 2.37 40.43 -60.09
C ARG A 7 2.83 41.25 -58.87
N GLY A 8 3.57 40.56 -57.99
CA GLY A 8 4.60 41.16 -57.12
C GLY A 8 5.50 40.08 -56.50
N LYS A 9 6.77 40.01 -56.96
CA LYS A 9 7.81 39.06 -56.55
C LYS A 9 8.36 39.42 -55.16
N SER A 10 8.68 38.43 -54.30
CA SER A 10 9.85 38.54 -53.41
C SER A 10 10.26 37.18 -52.83
N LEU A 11 11.44 36.74 -53.28
CA LEU A 11 12.52 36.10 -52.53
C LEU A 11 12.21 34.95 -51.55
N LEU A 12 12.51 33.75 -52.06
CA LEU A 12 12.94 32.58 -51.29
C LEU A 12 14.05 32.96 -50.29
N SER A 13 13.80 32.74 -49.01
CA SER A 13 14.85 32.51 -48.02
C SER A 13 14.56 31.19 -47.33
N SER A 14 15.13 30.13 -47.90
CA SER A 14 15.26 28.82 -47.26
C SER A 14 16.25 28.95 -46.12
N ALA A 15 15.74 29.29 -44.93
CA ALA A 15 16.47 29.11 -43.68
C ALA A 15 16.40 27.63 -43.30
N SER A 16 17.34 26.85 -43.84
CA SER A 16 17.70 25.56 -43.30
C SER A 16 18.15 25.76 -41.85
N ILE A 17 17.36 25.29 -40.90
CA ILE A 17 17.81 25.17 -39.51
C ILE A 17 18.95 24.14 -39.53
N PRO A 18 20.19 24.52 -39.16
CA PRO A 18 21.26 23.56 -39.05
C PRO A 18 20.93 22.64 -37.87
N THR A 19 20.48 21.43 -38.18
CA THR A 19 20.42 20.27 -37.26
C THR A 19 21.84 19.76 -37.03
N SER A 20 22.68 20.61 -36.46
CA SER A 20 24.07 20.30 -36.16
C SER A 20 24.45 21.08 -34.91
N LEU A 21 24.11 20.50 -33.75
CA LEU A 21 24.90 20.49 -32.50
C LEU A 21 24.06 19.91 -31.36
N ILE A 22 23.32 18.83 -31.62
CA ILE A 22 22.81 18.01 -30.52
C ILE A 22 23.79 16.86 -30.34
N ASN A 23 24.77 17.09 -29.46
CA ASN A 23 25.76 16.10 -29.08
C ASN A 23 25.01 14.87 -28.51
N LYS A 24 25.07 13.74 -29.23
CA LYS A 24 24.39 12.47 -28.87
C LYS A 24 24.69 12.04 -27.43
N GLY A 25 25.88 12.36 -26.91
CA GLY A 25 26.25 12.08 -25.52
C GLY A 25 25.42 12.86 -24.48
N LYS A 26 24.99 14.10 -24.79
CA LYS A 26 24.17 14.92 -23.88
C LYS A 26 22.70 14.47 -23.84
N ILE A 27 22.14 13.98 -24.94
CA ILE A 27 20.78 13.42 -24.98
C ILE A 27 20.71 12.11 -24.18
N GLN A 28 21.72 11.25 -24.33
CA GLN A 28 21.80 10.00 -23.57
C GLN A 28 21.93 10.27 -22.07
N TYR A 29 22.72 11.28 -21.67
CA TYR A 29 22.83 11.70 -20.27
C TYR A 29 21.52 12.30 -19.72
N LEU A 30 20.79 13.08 -20.52
CA LEU A 30 19.49 13.65 -20.12
C LEU A 30 18.39 12.58 -19.99
N LEU A 31 18.38 11.56 -20.86
CA LEU A 31 17.47 10.42 -20.76
C LEU A 31 17.81 9.53 -19.54
N PHE A 32 19.11 9.30 -19.27
CA PHE A 32 19.54 8.59 -18.06
C PHE A 32 19.21 9.38 -16.78
N LEU A 33 19.41 10.70 -16.74
CA LEU A 33 19.01 11.55 -15.61
C LEU A 33 17.48 11.56 -15.42
N SER A 34 16.72 11.57 -16.50
CA SER A 34 15.25 11.50 -16.46
C SER A 34 14.76 10.17 -15.90
N CYS A 35 15.31 9.03 -16.35
CA CYS A 35 14.97 7.72 -15.80
C CYS A 35 15.40 7.58 -14.33
N LEU A 36 16.56 8.14 -13.95
CA LEU A 36 17.03 8.12 -12.57
C LEU A 36 16.13 8.96 -11.66
N ALA A 37 15.64 10.12 -12.12
CA ALA A 37 14.75 10.99 -11.36
C ALA A 37 13.34 10.38 -11.15
N ILE A 38 12.82 9.61 -12.11
CA ILE A 38 11.50 8.95 -12.00
C ILE A 38 11.53 7.77 -11.00
N SER A 39 12.70 7.17 -10.79
CA SER A 39 12.82 5.99 -9.92
C SER A 39 12.77 6.30 -8.42
N ILE A 40 12.86 7.57 -8.01
CA ILE A 40 12.99 7.97 -6.59
C ILE A 40 11.63 8.42 -5.99
N THR A 41 10.58 8.62 -6.79
CA THR A 41 9.39 9.37 -6.32
C THR A 41 8.28 8.55 -5.66
N ASN A 42 8.41 7.23 -5.44
CA ASN A 42 7.31 6.43 -4.86
C ASN A 42 7.77 5.28 -3.94
N LEU A 43 8.73 5.55 -3.06
CA LEU A 43 8.93 4.68 -1.88
C LEU A 43 8.04 5.21 -0.76
N SER A 44 6.74 4.87 -0.82
CA SER A 44 5.90 4.98 0.37
C SER A 44 6.47 4.03 1.41
N PRO A 45 6.91 4.50 2.58
CA PRO A 45 7.39 3.60 3.62
C PRO A 45 6.24 2.68 4.01
N ALA A 46 6.37 1.39 3.70
CA ALA A 46 5.55 0.36 4.31
C ALA A 46 5.99 0.29 5.78
N ALA A 47 5.35 1.07 6.64
CA ALA A 47 5.56 1.00 8.08
C ALA A 47 4.93 -0.31 8.57
N ALA A 48 5.72 -1.38 8.53
CA ALA A 48 5.27 -2.71 8.91
C ALA A 48 4.94 -2.85 10.40
N HIS A 49 5.22 -1.86 11.25
CA HIS A 49 4.74 -1.83 12.64
C HIS A 49 4.32 -0.39 12.97
N LYS A 50 3.06 -0.19 13.39
CA LYS A 50 2.55 1.15 13.72
C LYS A 50 3.01 1.52 15.12
N VAL A 51 3.86 2.55 15.21
CA VAL A 51 4.40 3.08 16.46
C VAL A 51 3.76 4.42 16.76
N GLU A 52 3.17 4.55 17.94
CA GLU A 52 2.60 5.79 18.46
C GLU A 52 3.45 6.29 19.64
N VAL A 53 3.57 7.62 19.79
CA VAL A 53 4.37 8.25 20.86
C VAL A 53 3.60 9.38 21.50
N SER A 54 3.54 9.39 22.82
CA SER A 54 2.90 10.45 23.61
C SER A 54 3.73 10.73 24.86
N GLY A 55 4.23 11.96 24.97
CA GLY A 55 5.08 12.37 26.08
C GLY A 55 6.38 11.57 26.19
N ASP A 56 6.50 10.77 27.26
CA ASP A 56 7.64 9.88 27.49
C ASP A 56 7.33 8.40 27.26
N VAL A 57 6.17 8.08 26.67
CA VAL A 57 5.71 6.73 26.35
C VAL A 57 5.66 6.52 24.84
N GLY A 58 6.18 5.39 24.38
CA GLY A 58 5.96 4.86 23.04
C GLY A 58 5.22 3.53 23.10
N GLY A 59 4.32 3.29 22.15
CA GLY A 59 3.57 2.05 22.01
C GLY A 59 3.70 1.50 20.59
N THR A 60 3.89 0.19 20.48
CA THR A 60 3.80 -0.52 19.20
C THR A 60 2.71 -1.57 19.32
N LEU A 61 1.78 -1.58 18.36
CA LEU A 61 0.76 -2.61 18.24
C LEU A 61 1.28 -3.75 17.38
N HIS A 62 1.01 -4.98 17.83
CA HIS A 62 1.05 -6.18 17.00
C HIS A 62 -0.23 -6.99 17.21
N ILE A 63 -0.65 -7.71 16.18
CA ILE A 63 -1.82 -8.57 16.16
C ILE A 63 -1.42 -9.92 15.56
N GLU A 64 -1.49 -10.98 16.36
CA GLU A 64 -1.14 -12.32 15.91
C GLU A 64 -2.11 -12.87 14.84
N PRO A 65 -1.61 -13.67 13.88
CA PRO A 65 -0.22 -14.14 13.75
C PRO A 65 0.72 -13.23 12.92
N ASN A 66 0.22 -12.20 12.26
CA ASN A 66 0.98 -11.47 11.22
C ASN A 66 0.46 -10.06 10.91
N ASP A 67 -0.14 -9.39 11.88
CA ASP A 67 -0.75 -8.05 11.76
C ASP A 67 -1.88 -7.96 10.72
N ASN A 68 -2.45 -9.11 10.34
CA ASN A 68 -3.55 -9.21 9.38
C ASN A 68 -4.75 -9.98 10.00
N PRO A 69 -5.43 -9.38 10.99
CA PRO A 69 -6.59 -10.00 11.61
C PRO A 69 -7.70 -10.27 10.61
N ARG A 70 -8.49 -11.31 10.88
CA ARG A 70 -9.59 -11.73 10.01
C ARG A 70 -10.90 -11.70 10.76
N ALA A 71 -11.94 -11.22 10.11
CA ALA A 71 -13.25 -11.09 10.73
C ALA A 71 -13.80 -12.45 11.17
N GLY A 72 -14.40 -12.51 12.36
CA GLY A 72 -14.96 -13.73 12.95
C GLY A 72 -13.91 -14.71 13.49
N GLU A 73 -12.63 -14.39 13.40
CA GLU A 73 -11.53 -15.20 13.93
C GLU A 73 -10.90 -14.49 15.14
N PRO A 74 -10.54 -15.23 16.21
CA PRO A 74 -9.83 -14.63 17.34
C PRO A 74 -8.42 -14.22 16.90
N SER A 75 -8.02 -13.01 17.26
CA SER A 75 -6.68 -12.50 17.06
C SER A 75 -6.16 -11.92 18.38
N GLN A 76 -4.93 -12.27 18.76
CA GLN A 76 -4.30 -11.70 19.95
C GLN A 76 -3.62 -10.39 19.58
N ALA A 77 -4.16 -9.27 20.05
CA ALA A 77 -3.50 -7.97 19.98
C ALA A 77 -2.63 -7.77 21.23
N TRP A 78 -1.42 -7.27 21.06
CA TRP A 78 -0.54 -6.91 22.16
C TRP A 78 0.23 -5.61 21.89
N PHE A 79 0.55 -4.90 22.97
CA PHE A 79 1.08 -3.55 22.91
C PHE A 79 2.43 -3.48 23.61
N ALA A 80 3.50 -3.36 22.83
CA ALA A 80 4.84 -3.11 23.39
C ALA A 80 4.93 -1.66 23.88
N LEU A 81 4.60 -1.44 25.15
CA LEU A 81 4.74 -0.13 25.78
C LEU A 81 6.15 0.06 26.33
N THR A 82 6.77 1.17 25.97
CA THR A 82 8.10 1.54 26.45
C THR A 82 8.15 3.00 26.89
N ARG A 83 9.03 3.31 27.84
CA ARG A 83 9.41 4.66 28.19
C ARG A 83 10.59 5.11 27.33
N ARG A 84 10.84 6.43 27.32
CA ARG A 84 12.11 6.97 26.83
C ARG A 84 13.30 6.18 27.41
N GLY A 85 14.21 5.76 26.54
CA GLY A 85 15.31 4.85 26.88
C GLY A 85 14.99 3.36 26.73
N GLY A 86 13.81 3.00 26.19
CA GLY A 86 13.45 1.62 25.83
C GLY A 86 12.99 0.74 26.98
N LYS A 87 12.77 1.31 28.17
CA LYS A 87 12.31 0.55 29.35
C LYS A 87 10.84 0.14 29.18
N VAL A 88 10.57 -1.15 29.22
CA VAL A 88 9.21 -1.71 29.11
C VAL A 88 8.31 -1.21 30.24
N ILE A 89 7.05 -0.89 29.90
CA ILE A 89 5.96 -0.62 30.83
C ILE A 89 5.07 -1.87 30.87
N PRO A 90 5.15 -2.72 31.92
CA PRO A 90 4.27 -3.86 32.05
C PRO A 90 2.85 -3.40 32.41
N LEU A 91 1.84 -4.21 32.05
CA LEU A 91 0.43 -3.96 32.35
C LEU A 91 0.19 -3.73 33.85
N ALA A 92 0.90 -4.45 34.73
CA ALA A 92 0.80 -4.27 36.18
C ALA A 92 1.17 -2.85 36.66
N GLN A 93 1.89 -2.06 35.85
CA GLN A 93 2.25 -0.67 36.13
C GLN A 93 1.33 0.34 35.40
N CYS A 94 0.37 -0.12 34.61
CA CYS A 94 -0.53 0.71 33.83
C CYS A 94 -2.00 0.42 34.17
N ASN A 95 -2.73 1.47 34.53
CA ASN A 95 -4.19 1.44 34.47
C ASN A 95 -4.60 1.66 33.00
N CYS A 96 -4.40 0.64 32.19
CA CYS A 96 -4.62 0.66 30.75
C CYS A 96 -6.04 0.17 30.42
N GLN A 97 -6.65 0.76 29.39
CA GLN A 97 -7.95 0.39 28.84
C GLN A 97 -7.85 0.36 27.32
N LEU A 98 -8.51 -0.61 26.70
CA LEU A 98 -8.55 -0.78 25.26
C LEU A 98 -10.00 -0.65 24.78
N ALA A 99 -10.23 0.24 23.83
CA ALA A 99 -11.48 0.40 23.11
C ALA A 99 -11.25 0.13 21.62
N VAL A 100 -12.22 -0.52 20.98
CA VAL A 100 -12.19 -0.83 19.55
C VAL A 100 -13.38 -0.18 18.87
N TYR A 101 -13.14 0.60 17.83
CA TYR A 101 -14.16 1.27 17.03
C TYR A 101 -14.08 0.77 15.58
N ALA A 102 -15.24 0.57 14.94
CA ALA A 102 -15.28 0.37 13.49
C ALA A 102 -15.30 1.73 12.80
N GLU A 103 -14.54 1.89 11.71
CA GLU A 103 -14.53 3.14 10.96
C GLU A 103 -15.51 3.15 9.78
N PRO A 104 -16.14 4.32 9.49
CA PRO A 104 -16.11 5.55 10.27
C PRO A 104 -17.02 5.46 11.51
N TYR A 105 -16.64 6.15 12.59
CA TYR A 105 -17.48 6.35 13.78
C TYR A 105 -17.60 7.84 14.11
N ALA A 106 -18.68 8.23 14.78
CA ALA A 106 -18.88 9.60 15.22
C ALA A 106 -18.20 9.88 16.57
N ALA A 107 -17.81 11.13 16.82
CA ALA A 107 -17.28 11.51 18.13
C ALA A 107 -18.33 11.27 19.23
N GLY A 108 -17.94 10.56 20.29
CA GLY A 108 -18.83 10.18 21.39
C GLY A 108 -19.69 8.95 21.14
N GLU A 109 -19.56 8.30 19.97
CA GLU A 109 -20.12 6.97 19.76
C GLU A 109 -19.45 5.96 20.70
N PRO A 110 -20.21 5.03 21.32
CA PRO A 110 -19.62 4.02 22.19
C PRO A 110 -18.68 3.09 21.41
N ALA A 111 -17.69 2.55 22.11
CA ALA A 111 -16.81 1.53 21.55
C ALA A 111 -17.61 0.29 21.12
N LEU A 112 -17.22 -0.28 19.97
CA LEU A 112 -17.79 -1.54 19.50
C LEU A 112 -17.38 -2.70 20.41
N LEU A 113 -16.13 -2.71 20.88
CA LEU A 113 -15.60 -3.70 21.81
C LEU A 113 -14.73 -3.01 22.87
N GLU A 114 -14.79 -3.51 24.11
CA GLU A 114 -13.93 -3.09 25.22
C GLU A 114 -13.23 -4.32 25.84
N PRO A 115 -12.31 -4.96 25.10
CA PRO A 115 -11.69 -6.20 25.56
C PRO A 115 -10.81 -5.95 26.79
N THR A 116 -10.91 -6.86 27.77
CA THR A 116 -10.09 -6.78 28.99
C THR A 116 -8.63 -7.09 28.68
N LEU A 117 -7.74 -6.18 29.05
CA LEU A 117 -6.29 -6.38 28.92
C LEU A 117 -5.79 -7.41 29.95
N LYS A 118 -4.94 -8.32 29.49
CA LYS A 118 -4.22 -9.32 30.27
C LYS A 118 -2.72 -9.19 30.02
N PRO A 119 -1.87 -9.53 31.01
CA PRO A 119 -0.44 -9.55 30.79
C PRO A 119 -0.09 -10.68 29.82
N VAL A 120 0.67 -10.38 28.78
CA VAL A 120 1.20 -11.38 27.84
C VAL A 120 2.73 -11.37 27.83
N ALA A 121 3.31 -12.52 27.52
CA ALA A 121 4.74 -12.71 27.34
C ALA A 121 4.96 -13.20 25.90
N VAL A 122 5.51 -12.32 25.08
CA VAL A 122 5.69 -12.53 23.64
C VAL A 122 7.00 -11.89 23.22
N GLU A 123 7.69 -12.50 22.26
CA GLU A 123 9.03 -12.11 21.84
C GLU A 123 9.99 -11.91 23.04
N ARG A 124 10.53 -10.70 23.19
CA ARG A 124 11.38 -10.27 24.31
C ARG A 124 10.62 -9.53 25.41
N TYR A 125 9.32 -9.30 25.24
CA TYR A 125 8.50 -8.52 26.16
C TYR A 125 7.84 -9.41 27.21
N GLN A 126 7.75 -8.90 28.43
CA GLN A 126 7.18 -9.64 29.56
C GLN A 126 6.11 -8.79 30.25
N GLY A 127 4.93 -9.38 30.43
CA GLY A 127 3.81 -8.77 31.14
C GLY A 127 3.26 -7.52 30.46
N ILE A 128 3.42 -7.37 29.14
CA ILE A 128 2.85 -6.24 28.38
C ILE A 128 1.33 -6.39 28.24
N PRO A 129 0.59 -5.29 28.01
CA PRO A 129 -0.84 -5.38 27.74
C PRO A 129 -1.12 -6.18 26.47
N GLY A 130 -2.04 -7.14 26.56
CA GLY A 130 -2.59 -7.82 25.39
C GLY A 130 -4.03 -8.25 25.62
N ALA A 131 -4.75 -8.49 24.54
CA ALA A 131 -6.14 -8.95 24.57
C ALA A 131 -6.44 -9.83 23.37
N GLU A 132 -7.37 -10.76 23.54
CA GLU A 132 -7.99 -11.46 22.41
C GLU A 132 -9.14 -10.60 21.87
N ILE A 133 -9.17 -10.41 20.56
CA ILE A 133 -10.19 -9.61 19.86
C ILE A 133 -10.77 -10.48 18.75
N VAL A 134 -12.10 -10.52 18.65
CA VAL A 134 -12.81 -11.09 17.51
C VAL A 134 -13.49 -9.94 16.78
N PHE A 135 -12.92 -9.52 15.65
CA PHE A 135 -13.51 -8.45 14.84
C PHE A 135 -14.76 -8.98 14.13
N PRO A 136 -15.94 -8.35 14.27
CA PRO A 136 -17.18 -8.94 13.78
C PRO A 136 -17.31 -8.93 12.25
N LYS A 137 -16.70 -7.94 11.58
CA LYS A 137 -16.79 -7.75 10.13
C LYS A 137 -15.45 -7.32 9.52
N PRO A 138 -15.22 -7.57 8.23
CA PRO A 138 -14.08 -7.00 7.53
C PRO A 138 -14.23 -5.47 7.44
N GLY A 139 -13.12 -4.74 7.45
CA GLY A 139 -13.14 -3.29 7.37
C GLY A 139 -12.00 -2.61 8.13
N LEU A 140 -12.07 -1.29 8.22
CA LEU A 140 -11.15 -0.48 9.01
C LEU A 140 -11.65 -0.35 10.45
N TYR A 141 -10.72 -0.45 11.38
CA TYR A 141 -10.96 -0.30 12.81
C TYR A 141 -9.90 0.60 13.44
N GLN A 142 -10.30 1.29 14.50
CA GLN A 142 -9.40 2.01 15.39
C GLN A 142 -9.30 1.25 16.71
N LEU A 143 -8.08 0.86 17.10
CA LEU A 143 -7.76 0.39 18.44
C LEU A 143 -7.22 1.57 19.23
N GLU A 144 -8.00 2.03 20.20
CA GLU A 144 -7.63 3.10 21.11
C GLU A 144 -7.13 2.52 22.43
N LEU A 145 -5.83 2.68 22.70
CA LEU A 145 -5.22 2.29 23.97
C LEU A 145 -4.96 3.53 24.82
N ASN A 146 -5.66 3.60 25.94
CA ASN A 146 -5.52 4.66 26.93
C ASN A 146 -4.78 4.14 28.16
N GLY A 147 -3.87 4.92 28.72
CA GLY A 147 -3.10 4.48 29.88
C GLY A 147 -2.69 5.62 30.81
N LYS A 148 -2.72 5.32 32.11
CA LYS A 148 -2.14 6.16 33.16
C LYS A 148 -1.31 5.30 34.13
N PRO A 149 -0.28 5.86 34.77
CA PRO A 149 0.53 5.11 35.72
C PRO A 149 -0.34 4.56 36.86
N ALA A 150 -0.12 3.28 37.20
CA ALA A 150 -0.56 2.71 38.46
C ALA A 150 0.28 3.28 39.62
N SER A 151 -0.16 3.08 40.87
CA SER A 151 0.52 3.63 42.05
C SER A 151 2.02 3.28 42.06
N GLY A 152 2.89 4.29 42.17
CA GLY A 152 4.35 4.12 42.18
C GLY A 152 5.01 4.01 40.80
N ALA A 153 4.25 3.80 39.71
CA ALA A 153 4.78 3.87 38.35
C ALA A 153 5.03 5.32 37.93
N ARG A 154 6.02 5.53 37.05
CA ARG A 154 6.41 6.87 36.59
C ARG A 154 6.43 6.90 35.08
N PHE A 155 5.37 7.43 34.46
CA PHE A 155 5.30 7.80 33.05
C PHE A 155 4.10 8.75 32.86
N LYS A 156 4.07 9.53 31.78
CA LYS A 156 2.94 10.42 31.49
C LYS A 156 1.73 9.63 30.99
N PRO A 157 0.49 10.04 31.35
CA PRO A 157 -0.71 9.48 30.71
C PRO A 157 -0.63 9.60 29.19
N PHE A 158 -1.20 8.64 28.48
CA PHE A 158 -1.19 8.57 27.03
C PHE A 158 -2.52 8.06 26.48
N GLU A 159 -2.75 8.39 25.21
CA GLU A 159 -3.78 7.86 24.33
C GLU A 159 -3.09 7.52 23.02
N PHE A 160 -3.24 6.28 22.55
CA PHE A 160 -2.73 5.80 21.26
C PHE A 160 -3.86 5.31 20.39
N LYS A 161 -3.80 5.65 19.11
CA LYS A 161 -4.82 5.32 18.11
C LYS A 161 -4.18 4.55 16.97
N PHE A 162 -4.33 3.23 17.00
CA PHE A 162 -3.81 2.35 15.95
C PHE A 162 -4.91 2.02 14.95
N GLU A 163 -4.65 2.26 13.68
CA GLU A 163 -5.58 1.87 12.61
C GLU A 163 -5.26 0.44 12.21
N VAL A 164 -6.29 -0.39 12.08
CA VAL A 164 -6.18 -1.80 11.77
C VAL A 164 -7.13 -2.13 10.63
N THR A 165 -6.60 -2.73 9.58
CA THR A 165 -7.40 -3.30 8.50
C THR A 165 -7.70 -4.76 8.82
N VAL A 166 -8.97 -5.13 8.85
CA VAL A 166 -9.44 -6.50 9.10
C VAL A 166 -9.89 -7.12 7.79
N ALA A 167 -9.29 -8.26 7.44
CA ALA A 167 -9.62 -9.00 6.23
C ALA A 167 -10.89 -9.86 6.39
N ALA A 168 -11.40 -10.36 5.26
CA ALA A 168 -12.49 -11.32 5.25
C ALA A 168 -12.13 -12.62 5.97
N GLY A 169 -13.01 -13.06 6.88
CA GLY A 169 -12.91 -14.33 7.59
C GLY A 169 -13.17 -15.56 6.73
N SER A 170 -12.71 -16.72 7.20
CA SER A 170 -12.90 -18.00 6.49
C SER A 170 -14.36 -18.47 6.51
N THR A 171 -15.18 -17.92 7.41
CA THR A 171 -16.60 -18.28 7.56
C THR A 171 -17.53 -17.37 6.76
N THR A 172 -17.07 -16.87 5.61
CA THR A 172 -18.03 -16.46 4.58
C THR A 172 -18.71 -17.73 4.08
N ASN A 173 -19.80 -18.10 4.74
CA ASN A 173 -20.62 -19.23 4.37
C ASN A 173 -21.07 -18.98 2.94
N THR A 174 -20.54 -19.76 1.99
CA THR A 174 -21.04 -19.92 0.62
C THR A 174 -22.42 -20.62 0.65
N ARG A 175 -23.30 -20.21 1.56
CA ARG A 175 -24.70 -20.59 1.67
C ARG A 175 -25.56 -19.34 1.70
N ASN A 176 -25.28 -18.44 0.76
CA ASN A 176 -26.32 -17.61 0.17
C ASN A 176 -26.01 -17.27 -1.29
N ILE A 177 -25.55 -18.28 -2.04
CA ILE A 177 -25.81 -18.38 -3.48
C ILE A 177 -26.52 -19.71 -3.69
N GLN A 178 -27.72 -19.83 -3.12
CA GLN A 178 -28.71 -20.71 -3.71
C GLN A 178 -29.66 -19.78 -4.45
N ASN A 179 -29.34 -19.65 -5.73
CA ASN A 179 -30.01 -18.82 -6.72
C ASN A 179 -31.50 -19.20 -6.79
N VAL A 180 -32.33 -18.47 -6.05
CA VAL A 180 -33.79 -18.53 -6.20
C VAL A 180 -34.11 -17.61 -7.38
N ASN A 181 -34.24 -18.24 -8.56
CA ASN A 181 -34.51 -17.69 -9.88
C ASN A 181 -33.28 -17.55 -10.79
N THR A 182 -32.95 -18.63 -11.50
CA THR A 182 -32.72 -18.49 -12.94
C THR A 182 -32.81 -19.86 -13.62
N ASN A 183 -33.96 -20.12 -14.24
CA ASN A 183 -33.98 -20.87 -15.50
C ASN A 183 -33.41 -19.93 -16.57
N VAL A 184 -32.08 -19.86 -16.70
CA VAL A 184 -31.44 -19.16 -17.82
C VAL A 184 -30.25 -20.01 -18.26
N ALA A 185 -30.27 -20.35 -19.55
CA ALA A 185 -29.27 -21.14 -20.23
C ALA A 185 -27.84 -20.64 -19.92
N GLN A 186 -26.94 -21.60 -19.65
CA GLN A 186 -25.50 -21.37 -19.61
C GLN A 186 -25.06 -20.83 -20.97
N ASN A 187 -24.81 -19.53 -21.06
CA ASN A 187 -23.92 -18.99 -22.06
C ASN A 187 -22.53 -18.91 -21.44
N GLU A 188 -21.64 -19.72 -22.02
CA GLU A 188 -20.22 -19.76 -21.75
C GLU A 188 -19.61 -18.35 -21.73
N SER A 189 -18.91 -18.06 -20.64
CA SER A 189 -17.93 -16.99 -20.59
C SER A 189 -16.91 -17.20 -21.70
N GLN A 190 -16.84 -16.27 -22.66
CA GLN A 190 -15.86 -16.28 -23.73
C GLN A 190 -14.44 -16.27 -23.13
N SER A 191 -13.87 -17.45 -22.94
CA SER A 191 -12.43 -17.62 -22.82
C SER A 191 -11.81 -17.13 -24.12
N LEU A 192 -11.02 -16.06 -24.06
CA LEU A 192 -10.20 -15.67 -25.20
C LEU A 192 -9.30 -16.86 -25.56
N PRO A 193 -9.36 -17.36 -26.80
CA PRO A 193 -8.64 -18.56 -27.15
C PRO A 193 -7.13 -18.30 -27.14
N LEU A 194 -6.35 -19.31 -26.75
CA LEU A 194 -4.89 -19.24 -26.55
C LEU A 194 -4.09 -18.67 -27.75
N TRP A 195 -4.66 -18.65 -28.96
CA TRP A 195 -4.03 -18.04 -30.14
C TRP A 195 -4.02 -16.50 -30.12
N ALA A 196 -4.84 -15.84 -29.29
CA ALA A 196 -4.86 -14.38 -29.18
C ALA A 196 -3.60 -13.79 -28.50
N ILE A 197 -2.78 -14.61 -27.82
CA ILE A 197 -1.54 -14.18 -27.14
C ILE A 197 -0.30 -14.37 -28.05
N ALA A 198 -0.43 -15.06 -29.18
CA ALA A 198 0.71 -15.42 -30.03
C ALA A 198 1.21 -14.28 -30.95
N LEU A 199 0.38 -13.29 -31.27
CA LEU A 199 0.72 -12.24 -32.24
C LEU A 199 1.71 -11.16 -31.75
N PRO A 200 1.69 -10.66 -30.49
CA PRO A 200 2.64 -9.62 -30.07
C PRO A 200 4.08 -10.15 -29.86
N ILE A 201 4.25 -11.44 -29.57
CA ILE A 201 5.57 -12.04 -29.30
C ILE A 201 6.40 -12.18 -30.58
N LEU A 202 5.79 -12.58 -31.70
CA LEU A 202 6.49 -12.71 -32.99
C LEU A 202 6.90 -11.35 -33.57
N GLY A 203 6.10 -10.30 -33.35
CA GLY A 203 6.44 -8.93 -33.77
C GLY A 203 7.68 -8.38 -33.04
N PHE A 204 7.79 -8.62 -31.72
CA PHE A 204 8.94 -8.18 -30.94
C PHE A 204 10.24 -8.89 -31.33
N ILE A 205 10.18 -10.19 -31.64
CA ILE A 205 11.35 -10.97 -32.08
C ILE A 205 11.84 -10.52 -33.47
N ALA A 206 10.93 -10.21 -34.40
CA ALA A 206 11.30 -9.72 -35.73
C ALA A 206 11.98 -8.34 -35.66
N ILE A 207 11.49 -7.44 -34.81
CA ILE A 207 12.10 -6.12 -34.59
C ILE A 207 13.50 -6.26 -33.98
N LEU A 208 13.67 -7.13 -32.97
CA LEU A 208 14.97 -7.41 -32.38
C LEU A 208 15.95 -8.03 -33.38
N PHE A 209 15.48 -8.93 -34.25
CA PHE A 209 16.33 -9.55 -35.27
C PHE A 209 16.80 -8.56 -36.35
N VAL A 210 15.92 -7.65 -36.79
CA VAL A 210 16.27 -6.58 -37.75
C VAL A 210 17.26 -5.59 -37.12
N ALA A 211 17.04 -5.19 -35.86
CA ALA A 211 17.97 -4.33 -35.13
C ALA A 211 19.35 -4.99 -34.97
N PHE A 212 19.40 -6.29 -34.66
CA PHE A 212 20.66 -7.02 -34.49
C PHE A 212 21.41 -7.23 -35.82
N ARG A 213 20.71 -7.39 -36.95
CA ARG A 213 21.34 -7.42 -38.28
C ARG A 213 21.88 -6.05 -38.69
N GLY A 214 21.18 -4.96 -38.38
CA GLY A 214 21.65 -3.59 -38.64
C GLY A 214 22.95 -3.23 -37.89
N MET A 215 23.16 -3.81 -36.71
CA MET A 215 24.39 -3.58 -35.92
C MET A 215 25.59 -4.42 -36.37
N ARG A 216 25.39 -5.46 -37.19
CA ARG A 216 26.46 -6.36 -37.66
C ARG A 216 27.00 -6.03 -39.05
N GLY A 217 26.42 -5.07 -39.76
CA GLY A 217 26.85 -4.62 -41.10
C GLY A 217 27.74 -3.37 -41.13
N GLY A 218 28.19 -2.86 -39.97
CA GLY A 218 28.91 -1.59 -39.85
C GLY A 218 30.37 -1.72 -39.40
N SER A 219 31.10 -2.72 -39.88
CA SER A 219 32.55 -2.82 -39.69
C SER A 219 33.18 -3.41 -40.94
N GLY A 220 33.50 -2.54 -41.89
CA GLY A 220 34.12 -2.90 -43.15
C GLY A 220 34.12 -1.76 -44.16
N GLU A 221 34.82 -0.68 -43.83
CA GLU A 221 35.75 0.11 -44.69
C GLU A 221 36.33 1.27 -43.88
#